data_AF-A0A6J4E6E2-F1
#
_entry.id   AF-A0A6J4E6E2-F1
#
_cell.length_a   1.000
_cell.length_b   1.000
_cell.length_c   1.000
_cell.angle_alpha   90.00
_cell.angle_beta   90.00
_cell.angle_gamma   90.00
#
_symmetry.space_group_name_H-M   'P 1'
#
loop_
_entity.id
_entity.type
_entity.pdbx_description
1 polymer ?
#
loop_
_entity_poly.entity_id
_entity_poly.type
_entity_poly.pdbx_seq_one_letter_code
_entity_poly.pdbx_strand_id
1 'polypeptide(L)'
;MHTHYEGLATLVYVPGNTGSSSMPTASSAAVVLDETIPGIFSVTCDLDLGDADELRITLPNGRSVEGVITYKDGRTLNIVTRS
;
A
#
# COMPACT_ATOMS: atom_id res chain seq x y z
N MET A 1 -9.52 5.61 17.29
CA MET A 1 -8.04 5.61 17.27
C MET A 1 -7.65 5.83 15.82
N HIS A 2 -6.92 6.89 15.53
CA HIS A 2 -6.45 7.19 14.17
C HIS A 2 -5.15 6.40 13.98
N THR A 3 -5.13 5.38 13.13
CA THR A 3 -3.88 4.65 12.86
C THR A 3 -3.04 5.50 11.91
N HIS A 4 -2.04 6.19 12.46
CA HIS A 4 -1.05 6.94 11.70
C HIS A 4 0.33 6.27 11.82
N TYR A 5 1.04 6.11 10.71
CA TYR A 5 2.41 5.64 10.66
C TYR A 5 3.21 6.43 9.62
N GLU A 6 4.41 6.84 9.99
CA GLU A 6 5.36 7.49 9.10
C GLU A 6 6.73 6.82 9.29
N GLY A 7 7.32 6.36 8.19
CA GLY A 7 8.66 5.76 8.22
C GLY A 7 8.90 4.72 7.12
N LEU A 8 10.02 4.02 7.23
CA LEU A 8 10.36 2.95 6.31
C LEU A 8 9.48 1.71 6.54
N ALA A 9 8.73 1.32 5.52
CA ALA A 9 7.97 0.09 5.49
C ALA A 9 8.33 -0.76 4.27
N THR A 10 8.02 -2.04 4.34
CA THR A 10 8.13 -2.95 3.20
C THR A 10 6.78 -2.99 2.49
N LEU A 11 6.74 -2.52 1.25
CA LEU A 11 5.59 -2.59 0.36
C LEU A 11 5.72 -3.83 -0.52
N VAL A 12 4.65 -4.60 -0.61
CA VAL A 12 4.51 -5.73 -1.52
C VAL A 12 3.29 -5.46 -2.39
N TYR A 13 3.49 -5.32 -3.69
CA TYR A 13 2.42 -5.00 -4.63
C TYR A 13 2.49 -5.90 -5.86
N VAL A 14 1.34 -6.15 -6.47
CA VAL A 14 1.26 -6.91 -7.72
C VAL A 14 1.01 -5.90 -8.84
N PRO A 15 1.98 -5.66 -9.76
CA PRO A 15 1.75 -4.77 -10.89
C PRO A 15 0.67 -5.37 -11.81
N GLY A 16 -0.34 -4.58 -12.16
CA GLY A 16 -1.43 -4.98 -13.04
C GLY A 16 -1.00 -5.04 -14.49
N ASN A 17 -0.16 -6.02 -14.86
CA ASN A 17 0.12 -6.28 -16.27
C ASN A 17 -0.85 -7.36 -16.78
N THR A 18 -1.86 -6.92 -17.54
CA THR A 18 -2.90 -7.76 -18.12
C THR A 18 -2.27 -8.91 -18.94
N GLY A 19 -2.32 -10.14 -18.42
CA GLY A 19 -2.01 -11.35 -19.19
C GLY A 19 -0.75 -12.13 -18.80
N SER A 20 -0.05 -11.81 -17.71
CA SER A 20 1.03 -12.68 -17.21
C SER A 20 0.96 -12.78 -15.70
N SER A 21 1.27 -13.95 -15.15
CA SER A 21 1.42 -14.21 -13.72
C SER A 21 2.42 -13.21 -13.13
N SER A 22 1.93 -12.05 -12.72
CA SER A 22 2.76 -10.96 -12.24
C SER A 22 3.18 -11.33 -10.83
N MET A 23 4.48 -11.57 -10.65
CA MET A 23 5.02 -11.89 -9.34
C MET A 23 4.91 -10.65 -8.44
N PRO A 24 4.49 -10.81 -7.17
CA PRO A 24 4.48 -9.70 -6.22
C PRO A 24 5.88 -9.11 -6.11
N THR A 25 5.98 -7.80 -6.29
CA THR A 25 7.23 -7.05 -6.13
C THR A 25 7.29 -6.51 -4.72
N ALA A 26 8.39 -6.80 -4.02
CA ALA A 26 8.66 -6.26 -2.69
C ALA A 26 9.69 -5.14 -2.79
N SER A 27 9.39 -4.00 -2.17
CA SER A 27 10.28 -2.85 -2.11
C SER A 27 10.18 -2.17 -0.76
N SER A 28 11.28 -1.57 -0.30
CA SER A 28 11.31 -0.83 0.96
C SER A 28 11.37 0.66 0.66
N ALA A 29 10.37 1.40 1.12
CA ALA A 29 10.29 2.84 0.89
C ALA A 29 9.75 3.56 2.13
N ALA A 30 10.00 4.86 2.21
CA ALA A 30 9.33 5.71 3.17
C ALA A 30 7.86 5.79 2.80
N VAL A 31 6.99 5.51 3.77
CA VAL A 31 5.54 5.59 3.61
C VAL A 31 4.94 6.42 4.73
N VAL A 32 3.92 7.18 4.37
CA VAL A 32 2.97 7.77 5.32
C VAL A 32 1.67 7.00 5.15
N LEU A 33 1.25 6.30 6.20
CA LEU A 33 0.02 5.54 6.26
C LEU A 33 -0.93 6.23 7.24
N ASP A 34 -2.11 6.58 6.76
CA ASP A 34 -3.11 7.31 7.54
C ASP A 34 -4.48 6.65 7.38
N GLU A 35 -5.07 6.19 8.49
CA GLU A 35 -6.42 5.63 8.50
C GLU A 35 -7.46 6.75 8.44
N THR A 36 -7.93 7.05 7.23
CA THR A 36 -8.93 8.09 6.98
C THR A 36 -10.30 7.75 7.59
N ILE A 37 -10.74 6.50 7.44
CA ILE A 37 -11.92 5.91 8.07
C ILE A 37 -11.65 4.43 8.35
N PRO A 38 -12.42 3.75 9.23
CA PRO A 38 -12.20 2.34 9.54
C PRO A 38 -12.14 1.46 8.29
N GLY A 39 -10.97 0.87 8.05
CA GLY A 39 -10.71 0.00 6.90
C GLY A 39 -10.28 0.69 5.59
N ILE A 40 -10.20 2.04 5.55
CA ILE A 40 -9.62 2.78 4.42
C ILE A 40 -8.39 3.55 4.88
N PHE A 41 -7.27 3.24 4.25
CA PHE A 41 -5.99 3.87 4.54
C PHE A 41 -5.52 4.68 3.34
N SER A 42 -5.15 5.93 3.58
CA SER A 42 -4.37 6.71 2.65
C SER A 42 -2.90 6.39 2.86
N VAL A 43 -2.20 6.08 1.78
CA VAL A 43 -0.79 5.71 1.75
C VAL A 43 -0.11 6.71 0.84
N THR A 44 0.93 7.37 1.32
CA THR A 44 1.80 8.19 0.48
C THR A 44 3.18 7.57 0.47
N CYS A 45 3.70 7.25 -0.71
CA CYS A 45 5.04 6.69 -0.87
C CYS A 45 5.72 7.24 -2.12
N ASP A 46 7.04 7.36 -2.08
CA ASP A 46 7.83 7.79 -3.24
C ASP A 46 8.02 6.69 -4.30
N LEU A 47 7.44 5.51 -4.07
CA LEU A 47 7.52 4.37 -4.98
C LEU A 47 6.44 4.47 -6.06
N ASP A 48 6.82 4.29 -7.32
CA ASP A 48 5.84 4.13 -8.38
C ASP A 48 5.30 2.69 -8.38
N LEU A 49 4.08 2.54 -7.89
CA LEU A 49 3.37 1.26 -7.87
C LEU A 49 2.79 0.87 -9.24
N GLY A 50 2.97 1.68 -10.29
CA GLY A 50 2.38 1.42 -11.61
C GLY A 50 0.86 1.22 -11.53
N ASP A 51 0.33 0.27 -12.29
CA ASP A 51 -1.08 -0.14 -12.25
C ASP A 51 -1.32 -1.26 -11.21
N ALA A 52 -0.71 -1.17 -10.03
CA ALA A 52 -0.95 -2.17 -9.00
C ALA A 52 -2.40 -2.16 -8.51
N ASP A 53 -3.01 -3.34 -8.44
CA ASP A 53 -4.35 -3.53 -7.91
C ASP A 53 -4.35 -3.80 -6.40
N GLU A 54 -3.30 -4.44 -5.90
CA GLU A 54 -3.18 -4.88 -4.52
C GLU A 54 -1.89 -4.38 -3.89
N LEU A 55 -1.98 -3.97 -2.62
CA LEU A 55 -0.86 -3.51 -1.84
C LEU A 55 -0.90 -4.09 -0.42
N ARG A 56 0.24 -4.61 0.01
CA ARG A 56 0.52 -5.01 1.38
C ARG A 56 1.69 -4.21 1.92
N ILE A 57 1.47 -3.55 3.04
CA ILE A 57 2.47 -2.73 3.74
C ILE A 57 2.80 -3.44 5.03
N THR A 58 4.05 -3.84 5.21
CA THR A 58 4.55 -4.41 6.45
C THR A 58 5.37 -3.37 7.20
N LEU A 59 4.87 -2.99 8.38
CA LEU A 59 5.49 -2.04 9.28
C LEU A 59 6.64 -2.71 10.07
N PRO A 60 7.65 -1.95 10.53
CA PRO A 60 8.78 -2.49 11.30
C PRO A 60 8.39 -3.15 12.62
N ASN A 61 7.23 -2.80 13.17
CA ASN A 61 6.68 -3.42 14.39
C ASN A 61 6.03 -4.79 14.13
N GLY A 62 6.08 -5.29 12.89
CA GLY A 62 5.48 -6.55 12.47
C GLY A 62 3.99 -6.47 12.11
N ARG A 63 3.33 -5.31 12.27
CA ARG A 63 1.97 -5.12 11.77
C ARG A 63 1.98 -5.04 10.25
N SER A 64 1.03 -5.71 9.61
CA SER A 64 0.81 -5.56 8.17
C SER A 64 -0.58 -5.00 7.90
N VAL A 65 -0.66 -4.13 6.90
CA VAL A 65 -1.92 -3.63 6.34
C VAL A 65 -1.96 -4.08 4.90
N GLU A 66 -2.98 -4.85 4.53
CA GLU A 66 -3.17 -5.33 3.17
C GLU A 66 -4.55 -4.93 2.65
N GLY A 67 -4.60 -4.51 1.40
CA GLY A 67 -5.82 -4.02 0.80
C GLY A 67 -5.73 -3.86 -0.71
N VAL A 68 -6.87 -3.51 -1.29
CA VAL A 68 -7.00 -3.20 -2.72
C VAL A 68 -6.80 -1.71 -2.91
N ILE A 69 -5.99 -1.33 -3.88
CA ILE A 69 -5.83 0.07 -4.28
C ILE A 69 -7.11 0.50 -5.00
N THR A 70 -7.79 1.50 -4.45
CA THR A 70 -9.06 2.04 -5.00
C THR A 70 -8.88 3.42 -5.61
N TYR A 71 -7.78 4.09 -5.29
CA TYR A 71 -7.44 5.42 -5.78
C TYR A 71 -5.92 5.55 -5.84
N LYS A 72 -5.41 6.20 -6.88
CA LYS A 72 -4.00 6.57 -7.04
C LYS A 72 -3.93 7.98 -7.63
N ASP A 73 -3.19 8.84 -6.97
CA ASP A 73 -2.92 10.22 -7.40
C ASP A 73 -1.45 10.54 -7.15
N GLY A 74 -0.64 10.33 -8.19
CA GLY A 74 0.81 10.45 -8.11
C GLY A 74 1.41 9.50 -7.07
N ARG A 75 1.84 10.07 -5.95
CA ARG A 75 2.49 9.38 -4.82
C ARG A 75 1.53 8.94 -3.72
N THR A 76 0.30 9.44 -3.75
CA THR A 76 -0.73 9.13 -2.77
C THR A 76 -1.70 8.11 -3.36
N LEU A 77 -2.12 7.14 -2.56
CA LEU A 77 -3.05 6.09 -2.95
C LEU A 77 -3.93 5.71 -1.76
N ASN A 78 -5.15 5.25 -2.03
CA ASN A 78 -6.04 4.74 -1.00
C ASN A 78 -6.20 3.24 -1.13
N ILE A 79 -5.97 2.53 -0.03
CA ILE A 79 -6.23 1.10 0.07
C ILE A 79 -7.44 0.84 0.95
N VAL A 80 -8.27 -0.11 0.53
CA VAL A 80 -9.36 -0.65 1.34
C VAL A 80 -8.93 -2.02 1.85
N THR A 81 -8.83 -2.17 3.17
CA THR A 81 -8.44 -3.45 3.78
C THR A 81 -9.52 -4.48 3.60
N ARG A 82 -9.15 -5.70 3.22
CA ARG A 82 -10.06 -6.84 3.26
C ARG A 82 -10.05 -7.39 4.69
N SER A 83 -11.16 -7.19 5.40
CA SER A 83 -11.41 -7.73 6.74
C SER A 83 -11.65 -9.24 6.71
#